data_AF-A0A8S0TM15-F1
#
_entry.id   AF-A0A8S0TM15-F1
#
_cell.length_a   1.000
_cell.length_b   1.000
_cell.length_c   1.000
_cell.angle_alpha   90.00
_cell.angle_beta   90.00
_cell.angle_gamma   90.00
#
_symmetry.space_group_name_H-M   'P 1'
#
loop_
_entity.id
_entity.type
_entity.pdbx_description
1 polymer ?
#
loop_
_entity_poly.entity_id
_entity_poly.type
_entity_poly.pdbx_seq_one_letter_code
_entity_poly.pdbx_strand_id
1 'polypeptide(L)'
;MDHHTDFDQDQVSITVDDHHQEIVAAAAADSECESSNPDVEKFEFFTGNGMIRLDEEKNEHIVIKDSFLMGMRLLGKESDVVAIHKNLYSSRTGMVRMEAFRIFSAAVAEKCGGDANVKYAWYGGSRDELCEIIGYGFSRCKEPQNGVSHGIGIHLSPTNAAIDGAMLAEEDDNGLRHMLLCRVILGKPEVVSAGSGQFEPSSENFDSGIDNPLAPKKYIIWRAYMNSHIFPNYIISFRTPKNYYCVKPKSPSMKFPMLLNVLSNFLDPSRMKLISRYYKDFRENKINRSQLIRRLRQLIGDKLLISVIKMWKHKV
;
A
#
# COMPACT_ATOMS: atom_id res chain seq x y z
N MET A 1 -37.49 22.96 13.89
CA MET A 1 -37.18 21.70 13.21
C MET A 1 -36.06 22.02 12.24
N ASP A 2 -34.82 21.86 12.68
CA ASP A 2 -33.64 21.85 11.80
C ASP A 2 -32.55 21.14 12.60
N HIS A 3 -32.40 19.84 12.37
CA HIS A 3 -31.29 19.04 12.89
C HIS A 3 -30.23 18.93 11.79
N HIS A 4 -29.22 19.81 11.86
CA HIS A 4 -27.94 19.55 11.23
C HIS A 4 -27.18 18.56 12.12
N THR A 5 -27.09 17.31 11.69
CA THR A 5 -26.15 16.33 12.24
C THR A 5 -24.84 16.47 11.47
N ASP A 6 -23.86 17.10 12.11
CA ASP A 6 -22.46 17.03 11.73
C ASP A 6 -21.98 15.58 11.89
N PHE A 7 -21.49 14.99 10.80
CA PHE A 7 -20.73 13.74 10.86
C PHE A 7 -19.26 14.13 10.94
N ASP A 8 -18.77 14.38 12.14
CA ASP A 8 -17.34 14.41 12.42
C ASP A 8 -16.78 13.01 12.14
N GLN A 9 -15.99 12.91 11.08
CA GLN A 9 -15.25 11.71 10.73
C GLN A 9 -13.86 11.86 11.35
N ASP A 10 -13.72 11.37 12.59
CA ASP A 10 -12.45 11.30 13.33
C ASP A 10 -11.36 10.69 12.47
N GLN A 11 -10.46 11.53 11.96
CA GLN A 11 -9.20 11.09 11.38
C GLN A 11 -8.28 10.72 12.53
N VAL A 12 -8.19 9.42 12.82
CA VAL A 12 -7.18 8.88 13.74
C VAL A 12 -5.81 9.03 13.07
N SER A 13 -5.08 10.10 13.43
CA SER A 13 -3.66 10.23 13.15
C SER A 13 -2.87 9.34 14.11
N ILE A 14 -1.90 8.60 13.59
CA ILE A 14 -0.97 7.83 14.42
C ILE A 14 0.02 8.83 15.02
N THR A 15 -0.13 9.16 16.30
CA THR A 15 0.88 9.88 17.09
C THR A 15 1.67 8.85 17.89
N VAL A 16 2.85 8.45 17.41
CA VAL A 16 3.83 7.70 18.21
C VAL A 16 4.84 8.72 18.74
N ASP A 17 4.85 8.93 20.05
CA ASP A 17 5.84 9.79 20.72
C ASP A 17 7.24 9.15 20.59
N ASP A 18 8.16 9.86 19.93
CA ASP A 18 9.53 9.43 19.63
C ASP A 18 10.48 9.99 20.71
N HIS A 19 10.34 9.54 21.97
CA HIS A 19 11.34 9.83 23.00
C HIS A 19 12.50 8.83 22.89
N HIS A 20 13.62 9.29 22.34
CA HIS A 20 14.87 8.55 22.24
C HIS A 20 15.58 8.48 23.61
N GLN A 21 15.78 7.28 24.14
CA GLN A 21 16.75 7.02 25.20
C GLN A 21 17.97 6.35 24.58
N GLU A 22 19.13 7.02 24.66
CA GLU A 22 20.42 6.45 24.29
C GLU A 22 20.71 5.23 25.17
N ILE A 23 20.76 4.04 24.56
CA ILE A 23 21.32 2.86 25.20
C ILE A 23 22.69 2.62 24.58
N VAL A 24 23.72 2.95 25.36
CA VAL A 24 25.11 2.62 25.07
C VAL A 24 25.28 1.12 25.21
N ALA A 25 25.72 0.46 24.14
CA ALA A 25 25.98 -0.97 24.11
C ALA A 25 27.17 -1.33 25.01
N ALA A 26 26.96 -2.23 25.96
CA ALA A 26 28.01 -2.99 26.62
C ALA A 26 27.78 -4.47 26.30
N ALA A 27 28.70 -5.05 25.52
CA ALA A 27 28.77 -6.48 25.29
C ALA A 27 29.78 -7.11 26.26
N ALA A 28 29.37 -8.16 26.96
CA ALA A 28 30.24 -9.27 27.33
C ALA A 28 29.41 -10.51 27.68
N ALA A 29 29.89 -11.63 27.16
CA ALA A 29 29.46 -13.03 27.23
C ALA A 29 28.84 -13.51 28.56
N ASP A 30 27.85 -14.41 28.45
CA ASP A 30 28.05 -15.78 28.93
C ASP A 30 27.14 -16.81 28.24
N SER A 31 27.68 -18.02 28.20
CA SER A 31 27.16 -19.28 27.64
C SER A 31 25.80 -19.69 28.19
N GLU A 32 24.90 -20.20 27.34
CA GLU A 32 24.21 -21.50 27.53
C GLU A 32 23.39 -21.89 26.30
N CYS A 33 23.23 -23.19 26.07
CA CYS A 33 22.54 -23.77 24.92
C CYS A 33 21.05 -23.40 24.92
N GLU A 34 20.61 -22.64 23.94
CA GLU A 34 19.18 -22.39 23.74
C GLU A 34 18.58 -23.49 22.86
N SER A 35 17.62 -24.24 23.41
CA SER A 35 16.66 -24.96 22.60
C SER A 35 15.98 -23.95 21.69
N SER A 36 16.19 -24.05 20.37
CA SER A 36 15.64 -23.10 19.40
C SER A 36 14.13 -23.03 19.54
N ASN A 37 13.65 -21.85 19.92
CA ASN A 37 12.24 -21.57 20.02
C ASN A 37 11.70 -21.42 18.58
N PRO A 38 10.78 -22.26 18.10
CA PRO A 38 10.40 -22.28 16.68
C PRO A 38 9.77 -20.97 16.19
N ASP A 39 9.30 -20.12 17.11
CA ASP A 39 8.75 -18.79 16.80
C ASP A 39 9.84 -17.73 16.53
N VAL A 40 11.09 -17.98 16.98
CA VAL A 40 12.26 -17.12 16.71
C VAL A 40 12.85 -17.43 15.34
N GLU A 41 12.99 -18.71 14.99
CA GLU A 41 13.50 -19.15 13.67
C GLU A 41 12.65 -18.58 12.51
N LYS A 42 11.34 -18.44 12.74
CA LYS A 42 10.37 -17.99 11.74
C LYS A 42 10.58 -16.55 11.26
N PHE A 43 11.30 -15.70 12.01
CA PHE A 43 11.49 -14.29 11.66
C PHE A 43 12.96 -13.87 11.56
N GLU A 44 13.88 -14.84 11.49
CA GLU A 44 15.32 -14.60 11.38
C GLU A 44 15.72 -13.71 10.20
N PHE A 45 14.97 -13.75 9.10
CA PHE A 45 15.22 -12.90 7.94
C PHE A 45 14.96 -11.41 8.21
N PHE A 46 14.08 -11.07 9.15
CA PHE A 46 13.90 -9.68 9.57
C PHE A 46 14.91 -9.29 10.65
N THR A 47 15.15 -10.15 11.64
CA THR A 47 16.10 -9.85 12.72
C THR A 47 17.53 -9.79 12.22
N GLY A 48 17.91 -10.65 11.28
CA GLY A 48 19.18 -10.60 10.57
C GLY A 48 19.37 -9.34 9.72
N ASN A 49 18.28 -8.64 9.38
CA ASN A 49 18.31 -7.33 8.71
C ASN A 49 18.25 -6.14 9.69
N GLY A 50 18.49 -6.36 10.99
CA GLY A 50 18.55 -5.32 12.01
C GLY A 50 17.19 -4.85 12.52
N MET A 51 16.13 -5.60 12.24
CA MET A 51 14.81 -5.36 12.81
C MET A 51 14.69 -6.05 14.18
N ILE A 52 13.87 -5.51 15.07
CA ILE A 52 13.53 -6.18 16.35
C ILE A 52 12.04 -6.47 16.40
N ARG A 53 11.65 -7.62 16.95
CA ARG A 53 10.24 -7.90 17.23
C ARG A 53 9.78 -7.01 18.38
N LEU A 54 8.64 -6.34 18.19
CA LEU A 54 8.00 -5.56 19.24
C LEU A 54 7.23 -6.49 20.17
N ASP A 55 7.35 -6.18 21.46
CA ASP A 55 6.53 -6.79 22.51
C ASP A 55 5.06 -6.39 22.32
N GLU A 56 4.16 -7.35 22.44
CA GLU A 56 2.73 -7.15 22.21
C GLU A 56 2.08 -6.21 23.22
N GLU A 57 2.66 -6.08 24.42
CA GLU A 57 2.17 -5.23 25.50
C GLU A 57 2.59 -3.76 25.34
N LYS A 58 3.54 -3.46 24.44
CA LYS A 58 3.99 -2.09 24.19
C LYS A 58 2.90 -1.30 23.45
N ASN A 59 2.67 -0.07 23.91
CA ASN A 59 1.71 0.86 23.29
C ASN A 59 1.94 1.02 21.77
N GLU A 60 3.20 1.10 21.35
CA GLU A 60 3.57 1.19 19.93
C GLU A 60 3.07 -0.01 19.11
N HIS A 61 3.18 -1.22 19.65
CA HIS A 61 2.66 -2.43 19.01
C HIS A 61 1.14 -2.37 18.87
N ILE A 62 0.44 -2.00 19.96
CA ILE A 62 -1.02 -1.90 20.01
C ILE A 62 -1.52 -0.91 18.96
N VAL A 63 -0.96 0.30 18.92
CA VAL A 63 -1.36 1.36 17.97
C VAL A 63 -1.19 0.92 16.51
N ILE A 64 -0.06 0.29 16.18
CA ILE A 64 0.19 -0.18 14.81
C ILE A 64 -0.75 -1.32 14.44
N LYS A 65 -0.95 -2.28 15.36
CA LYS A 65 -1.88 -3.40 15.18
C LYS A 65 -3.30 -2.89 14.94
N ASP A 66 -3.79 -1.99 15.78
CA ASP A 66 -5.14 -1.44 15.66
C ASP A 66 -5.31 -0.63 14.37
N SER A 67 -4.34 0.21 14.03
CA SER A 67 -4.37 0.95 12.76
C SER A 67 -4.43 0.01 11.55
N PHE A 68 -3.64 -1.06 11.57
CA PHE A 68 -3.66 -2.07 10.51
C PHE A 68 -5.03 -2.76 10.41
N LEU A 69 -5.55 -3.27 11.53
CA LEU A 69 -6.82 -3.99 11.57
C LEU A 69 -8.00 -3.08 11.15
N MET A 70 -8.00 -1.82 11.57
CA MET A 70 -8.99 -0.83 11.13
C MET A 70 -8.87 -0.57 9.62
N GLY A 71 -7.67 -0.40 9.09
CA GLY A 71 -7.42 -0.22 7.65
C GLY A 71 -7.78 -1.44 6.80
N MET A 72 -7.80 -2.63 7.41
CA MET A 72 -8.26 -3.90 6.80
C MET A 72 -9.78 -4.05 6.78
N ARG A 73 -10.53 -3.15 7.46
CA ARG A 73 -12.00 -3.09 7.48
C ARG A 73 -12.62 -4.43 7.91
N LEU A 74 -13.56 -4.98 7.13
CA LEU A 74 -14.23 -6.24 7.42
C LEU A 74 -13.23 -7.41 7.55
N LEU A 75 -12.15 -7.38 6.77
CA LEU A 75 -11.11 -8.41 6.84
C LEU A 75 -10.24 -8.28 8.10
N GLY A 76 -10.22 -7.10 8.74
CA GLY A 76 -9.48 -6.90 9.98
C GLY A 76 -9.94 -7.85 11.08
N LYS A 77 -11.25 -8.08 11.22
CA LYS A 77 -11.81 -9.00 12.24
C LYS A 77 -11.44 -10.46 12.04
N GLU A 78 -11.09 -10.85 10.81
CA GLU A 78 -10.73 -12.22 10.43
C GLU A 78 -9.22 -12.39 10.22
N SER A 79 -8.46 -11.29 10.28
CA SER A 79 -7.02 -11.31 10.09
C SER A 79 -6.32 -11.51 11.43
N ASP A 80 -5.24 -12.25 11.41
CA ASP A 80 -4.43 -12.55 12.58
C ASP A 80 -3.07 -11.86 12.42
N VAL A 81 -2.79 -10.88 13.27
CA VAL A 81 -1.49 -10.19 13.29
C VAL A 81 -0.54 -11.00 14.15
N VAL A 82 0.48 -11.59 13.52
CA VAL A 82 1.37 -12.57 14.14
C VAL A 82 2.58 -11.89 14.79
N ALA A 83 3.13 -10.85 14.13
CA ALA A 83 4.27 -10.12 14.67
C ALA A 83 4.38 -8.73 14.04
N ILE A 84 4.90 -7.79 14.81
CA ILE A 84 5.33 -6.47 14.31
C ILE A 84 6.80 -6.32 14.62
N HIS A 85 7.58 -5.97 13.61
CA HIS A 85 9.01 -5.73 13.72
C HIS A 85 9.31 -4.26 13.51
N LYS A 86 10.15 -3.66 14.36
CA LYS A 86 10.60 -2.28 14.27
C LYS A 86 11.99 -2.20 13.67
N ASN A 87 12.16 -1.27 12.74
CA ASN A 87 13.47 -0.88 12.24
C ASN A 87 14.13 0.06 13.25
N LEU A 88 15.17 -0.43 13.94
CA LEU A 88 15.99 0.39 14.84
C LEU A 88 17.12 1.13 14.12
N TYR A 89 17.26 0.93 12.80
CA TYR A 89 18.29 1.59 11.99
C TYR A 89 19.69 1.50 12.62
N SER A 90 19.97 0.39 13.33
CA SER A 90 21.17 0.20 14.17
C SER A 90 22.44 0.00 13.34
N SER A 91 22.31 -0.35 12.06
CA SER A 91 23.44 -0.42 11.13
C SER A 91 23.92 0.98 10.76
N ARG A 92 25.20 1.10 10.38
CA ARG A 92 25.78 2.39 9.91
C ARG A 92 24.96 2.98 8.76
N THR A 93 24.58 2.13 7.80
CA THR A 93 23.76 2.53 6.65
C THR A 93 22.35 2.92 7.09
N GLY A 94 21.76 2.20 8.05
CA GLY A 94 20.45 2.53 8.63
C GLY A 94 20.43 3.92 9.26
N MET A 95 21.42 4.21 10.12
CA MET A 95 21.58 5.54 10.75
C MET A 95 21.70 6.65 9.71
N VAL A 96 22.51 6.46 8.67
CA VAL A 96 22.67 7.44 7.59
C VAL A 96 21.38 7.65 6.81
N ARG A 97 20.60 6.59 6.54
CA ARG A 97 19.30 6.72 5.87
C ARG A 97 18.28 7.47 6.72
N MET A 98 18.25 7.20 8.02
CA MET A 98 17.37 7.91 8.95
C MET A 98 17.72 9.40 8.99
N GLU A 99 19.02 9.72 9.06
CA GLU A 99 19.48 11.11 9.07
C GLU A 99 19.20 11.81 7.74
N ALA A 100 19.44 11.14 6.61
CA ALA A 100 19.06 11.67 5.29
C ALA A 100 17.56 11.97 5.22
N PHE A 101 16.71 11.06 5.68
CA PHE A 101 15.26 11.29 5.75
C PHE A 101 14.90 12.52 6.60
N ARG A 102 15.53 12.70 7.77
CA ARG A 102 15.34 13.89 8.61
C ARG A 102 15.72 15.18 7.89
N ILE A 103 16.86 15.18 7.19
CA ILE A 103 17.33 16.34 6.42
C ILE A 103 16.34 16.68 5.29
N PHE A 104 15.90 15.69 4.51
CA PHE A 104 14.90 15.91 3.46
C PHE A 104 13.55 16.37 4.03
N SER A 105 13.14 15.83 5.18
CA SER A 105 11.93 16.28 5.87
C SER A 105 12.05 17.76 6.27
N ALA A 106 13.17 18.18 6.84
CA ALA A 106 13.38 19.59 7.20
C ALA A 106 13.37 20.50 5.96
N ALA A 107 14.03 20.09 4.87
CA ALA A 107 14.06 20.87 3.63
C ALA A 107 12.67 21.01 2.98
N VAL A 108 11.86 19.95 2.98
CA VAL A 108 10.48 20.01 2.47
C VAL A 108 9.60 20.86 3.37
N ALA A 109 9.77 20.79 4.70
CA ALA A 109 9.05 21.65 5.64
C ALA A 109 9.36 23.13 5.37
N GLU A 110 10.63 23.49 5.20
CA GLU A 110 11.04 24.86 4.88
C GLU A 110 10.36 25.37 3.59
N LYS A 111 10.35 24.54 2.54
CA LYS A 111 9.68 24.83 1.27
C LYS A 111 8.15 24.96 1.42
N CYS A 112 7.53 24.19 2.31
CA CYS A 112 6.07 24.04 2.43
C CYS A 112 5.45 24.87 3.57
N GLY A 113 6.13 25.89 4.08
CA GLY A 113 5.58 26.78 5.10
C GLY A 113 5.64 26.23 6.53
N GLY A 114 6.60 25.35 6.80
CA GLY A 114 6.92 24.82 8.14
C GLY A 114 6.48 23.37 8.40
N ASP A 115 5.73 22.75 7.50
CA ASP A 115 5.27 21.36 7.63
C ASP A 115 5.64 20.54 6.38
N ALA A 116 6.35 19.44 6.59
CA ALA A 116 6.72 18.50 5.53
C ALA A 116 5.59 17.53 5.15
N ASN A 117 4.46 17.58 5.86
CA ASN A 117 3.31 16.70 5.68
C ASN A 117 3.75 15.23 5.75
N VAL A 118 4.48 14.88 6.82
CA VAL A 118 4.93 13.51 7.04
C VAL A 118 3.76 12.65 7.47
N LYS A 119 3.52 11.55 6.74
CA LYS A 119 2.45 10.59 7.04
C LYS A 119 3.00 9.18 7.15
N TYR A 120 2.28 8.35 7.89
CA TYR A 120 2.48 6.91 7.83
C TYR A 120 1.74 6.33 6.61
N ALA A 121 2.34 5.35 5.93
CA ALA A 121 1.73 4.68 4.79
C ALA A 121 2.22 3.24 4.63
N TRP A 122 1.33 2.38 4.10
CA TRP A 122 1.55 0.96 3.90
C TRP A 122 2.10 0.64 2.51
N TYR A 123 3.11 -0.22 2.46
CA TYR A 123 3.63 -0.85 1.25
C TYR A 123 3.51 -2.37 1.34
N GLY A 124 2.88 -2.99 0.34
CA GLY A 124 2.72 -4.45 0.25
C GLY A 124 3.70 -5.06 -0.74
N GLY A 125 4.43 -6.08 -0.32
CA GLY A 125 5.44 -6.75 -1.14
C GLY A 125 5.59 -8.23 -0.80
N SER A 126 6.54 -8.89 -1.45
CA SER A 126 7.00 -10.22 -1.01
C SER A 126 7.94 -10.07 0.19
N ARG A 127 8.09 -11.14 0.98
CA ARG A 127 9.03 -11.18 2.11
C ARG A 127 10.43 -10.70 1.68
N ASP A 128 10.94 -11.27 0.60
CA ASP A 128 12.30 -11.01 0.12
C ASP A 128 12.47 -9.57 -0.37
N GLU A 129 11.46 -9.01 -1.05
CA GLU A 129 11.44 -7.61 -1.44
C GLU A 129 11.49 -6.67 -0.23
N LEU A 130 10.73 -6.96 0.83
CA LEU A 130 10.76 -6.13 2.04
C LEU A 130 12.13 -6.19 2.71
N CYS A 131 12.75 -7.37 2.78
CA CYS A 131 14.13 -7.52 3.28
C CYS A 131 15.13 -6.71 2.43
N GLU A 132 15.02 -6.76 1.10
CA GLU A 132 15.84 -5.93 0.20
C GLU A 132 15.63 -4.43 0.46
N ILE A 133 14.40 -3.98 0.69
CA ILE A 133 14.10 -2.58 1.00
C ILE A 133 14.74 -2.15 2.32
N ILE A 134 14.68 -2.99 3.37
CA ILE A 134 15.36 -2.71 4.64
C ILE A 134 16.88 -2.66 4.44
N GLY A 135 17.45 -3.65 3.75
CA GLY A 135 18.90 -3.76 3.55
C GLY A 135 19.48 -2.68 2.65
N TYR A 136 18.82 -2.37 1.52
CA TYR A 136 19.38 -1.59 0.41
C TYR A 136 18.56 -0.36 0.00
N GLY A 137 17.35 -0.21 0.53
CA GLY A 137 16.41 0.84 0.14
C GLY A 137 15.55 0.42 -1.05
N PHE A 138 14.66 1.31 -1.49
CA PHE A 138 13.83 1.09 -2.66
C PHE A 138 14.70 1.12 -3.92
N SER A 139 14.62 0.08 -4.74
CA SER A 139 15.41 -0.06 -5.97
C SER A 139 14.56 -0.21 -7.23
N ARG A 140 13.29 -0.62 -7.08
CA ARG A 140 12.36 -0.92 -8.18
C ARG A 140 11.02 -0.25 -7.96
N CYS A 141 10.42 0.25 -9.03
CA CYS A 141 9.02 0.66 -9.04
C CYS A 141 8.22 -0.47 -9.71
N LYS A 142 7.19 -1.00 -9.04
CA LYS A 142 6.34 -2.04 -9.64
C LYS A 142 5.49 -1.43 -10.74
N GLU A 143 5.46 -2.09 -11.90
CA GLU A 143 4.50 -1.75 -12.93
C GLU A 143 3.10 -2.26 -12.55
N PRO A 144 2.03 -1.50 -12.81
CA PRO A 144 0.68 -1.92 -12.50
C PRO A 144 0.29 -3.16 -13.34
N GLN A 145 -0.13 -4.24 -12.67
CA GLN A 145 -0.57 -5.49 -13.34
C GLN A 145 -1.69 -5.29 -14.37
N ASN A 146 -2.48 -4.21 -14.25
CA ASN A 146 -3.58 -3.87 -15.16
C ASN A 146 -3.25 -2.75 -16.17
N GLY A 147 -2.00 -2.26 -16.21
CA GLY A 147 -1.57 -1.18 -17.12
C GLY A 147 -2.17 0.20 -16.83
N VAL A 148 -2.91 0.38 -15.74
CA VAL A 148 -3.46 1.66 -15.29
C VAL A 148 -2.89 1.96 -13.91
N SER A 149 -1.85 2.80 -13.85
CA SER A 149 -1.31 3.39 -12.61
C SER A 149 -1.65 4.88 -12.53
N HIS A 150 -1.46 5.46 -11.35
CA HIS A 150 -1.35 6.90 -11.20
C HIS A 150 0.14 7.21 -11.19
N GLY A 151 0.68 7.60 -12.34
CA GLY A 151 2.11 7.88 -12.49
C GLY A 151 3.02 6.66 -12.32
N ILE A 152 4.33 6.93 -12.36
CA ILE A 152 5.43 5.98 -12.22
C ILE A 152 6.23 6.36 -10.98
N GLY A 153 6.24 5.48 -9.99
CA GLY A 153 6.88 5.72 -8.70
C GLY A 153 6.57 4.59 -7.71
N ILE A 154 6.86 4.82 -6.43
CA ILE A 154 6.44 3.94 -5.35
C ILE A 154 5.02 4.31 -4.93
N HIS A 155 4.10 3.35 -5.01
CA HIS A 155 2.73 3.50 -4.56
C HIS A 155 2.58 2.99 -3.13
N LEU A 156 2.17 3.86 -2.21
CA LEU A 156 1.85 3.50 -0.84
C LEU A 156 0.36 3.74 -0.55
N SER A 157 -0.22 2.91 0.31
CA SER A 157 -1.61 3.05 0.75
C SER A 157 -1.66 3.83 2.06
N PRO A 158 -2.55 4.82 2.23
CA PRO A 158 -2.76 5.49 3.52
C PRO A 158 -3.12 4.50 4.64
N THR A 159 -2.91 4.89 5.90
CA THR A 159 -3.10 4.00 7.06
C THR A 159 -4.52 3.41 7.15
N ASN A 160 -5.54 4.20 6.80
CA ASN A 160 -6.95 3.80 6.76
C ASN A 160 -7.34 2.93 5.54
N ALA A 161 -6.39 2.61 4.68
CA ALA A 161 -6.56 1.81 3.46
C ALA A 161 -5.59 0.61 3.41
N ALA A 162 -5.21 0.06 4.57
CA ALA A 162 -4.31 -1.09 4.66
C ALA A 162 -4.72 -2.28 3.78
N ILE A 163 -6.03 -2.48 3.59
CA ILE A 163 -6.57 -3.52 2.69
C ILE A 163 -5.99 -3.46 1.26
N ASP A 164 -5.73 -2.28 0.72
CA ASP A 164 -5.20 -2.13 -0.65
C ASP A 164 -3.74 -2.61 -0.72
N GLY A 165 -2.93 -2.27 0.29
CA GLY A 165 -1.55 -2.75 0.43
C GLY A 165 -1.48 -4.24 0.74
N ALA A 166 -2.35 -4.74 1.61
CA ALA A 166 -2.42 -6.16 1.95
C ALA A 166 -2.75 -7.02 0.73
N MET A 167 -3.58 -6.51 -0.18
CA MET A 167 -3.89 -7.23 -1.41
C MET A 167 -2.65 -7.37 -2.29
N LEU A 168 -1.66 -6.49 -2.20
CA LEU A 168 -0.40 -6.60 -2.94
C LEU A 168 0.64 -7.48 -2.24
N ALA A 169 0.55 -7.66 -0.93
CA ALA A 169 1.45 -8.52 -0.17
C ALA A 169 1.34 -9.98 -0.62
N GLU A 170 2.48 -10.63 -0.82
CA GLU A 170 2.57 -12.03 -1.22
C GLU A 170 2.61 -12.95 0.01
N GLU A 171 2.10 -14.17 -0.16
CA GLU A 171 2.11 -15.17 0.91
C GLU A 171 3.44 -15.93 0.86
N ASP A 172 4.13 -16.03 1.99
CA ASP A 172 5.38 -16.76 2.14
C ASP A 172 5.14 -18.27 2.34
N ASP A 173 6.22 -19.02 2.44
CA ASP A 173 6.20 -20.49 2.62
C ASP A 173 5.49 -20.92 3.93
N ASN A 174 5.36 -20.00 4.89
CA ASN A 174 4.71 -20.22 6.18
C ASN A 174 3.23 -19.82 6.19
N GLY A 175 2.69 -19.36 5.05
CA GLY A 175 1.33 -18.83 4.94
C GLY A 175 1.16 -17.45 5.60
N LEU A 176 2.24 -16.69 5.77
CA LEU A 176 2.23 -15.32 6.25
C LEU A 176 2.28 -14.33 5.08
N ARG A 177 1.65 -13.17 5.26
CA ARG A 177 1.84 -12.00 4.42
C ARG A 177 2.57 -10.94 5.23
N HIS A 178 3.34 -10.11 4.53
CA HIS A 178 4.12 -9.06 5.16
C HIS A 178 3.84 -7.72 4.50
N MET A 179 3.74 -6.67 5.32
CA MET A 179 3.61 -5.30 4.85
C MET A 179 4.57 -4.39 5.59
N LEU A 180 5.07 -3.39 4.89
CA LEU A 180 5.94 -2.37 5.42
C LEU A 180 5.13 -1.11 5.76
N LEU A 181 5.26 -0.62 6.98
CA LEU A 181 4.78 0.69 7.40
C LEU A 181 5.93 1.69 7.29
N CYS A 182 5.78 2.68 6.43
CA CYS A 182 6.78 3.71 6.17
C CYS A 182 6.35 5.05 6.78
N ARG A 183 7.33 5.86 7.20
CA ARG A 183 7.17 7.32 7.26
C ARG A 183 7.41 7.87 5.85
N VAL A 184 6.53 8.75 5.39
CA VAL A 184 6.52 9.27 4.03
C VAL A 184 6.38 10.79 4.06
N ILE A 185 7.33 11.49 3.43
CA ILE A 185 7.26 12.93 3.23
C ILE A 185 6.37 13.19 2.01
N LEU A 186 5.17 13.76 2.22
CA LEU A 186 4.27 14.10 1.12
C LEU A 186 4.46 15.53 0.62
N GLY A 187 4.99 16.44 1.46
CA GLY A 187 5.09 17.86 1.15
C GLY A 187 3.77 18.42 0.63
N LYS A 188 3.83 19.11 -0.49
CA LYS A 188 2.66 19.55 -1.25
C LYS A 188 2.32 18.51 -2.34
N PRO A 189 1.28 17.68 -2.16
CA PRO A 189 0.91 16.69 -3.15
C PRO A 189 0.16 17.30 -4.34
N GLU A 190 0.33 16.70 -5.52
CA GLU A 190 -0.50 16.96 -6.70
C GLU A 190 -1.46 15.82 -7.01
N VAL A 191 -2.58 16.12 -7.65
CA VAL A 191 -3.54 15.10 -8.09
C VAL A 191 -3.07 14.47 -9.39
N VAL A 192 -2.76 13.17 -9.37
CA VAL A 192 -2.30 12.42 -10.53
C VAL A 192 -3.47 11.63 -11.12
N SER A 193 -3.74 11.82 -12.41
CA SER A 193 -4.84 11.13 -13.09
C SER A 193 -4.56 9.65 -13.32
N ALA A 194 -5.62 8.82 -13.28
CA ALA A 194 -5.52 7.40 -13.58
C ALA A 194 -5.06 7.16 -15.03
N GLY A 195 -4.02 6.34 -15.21
CA GLY A 195 -3.38 6.09 -16.49
C GLY A 195 -2.36 7.15 -16.91
N SER A 196 -2.03 8.10 -16.02
CA SER A 196 -0.93 9.04 -16.26
C SER A 196 0.42 8.31 -16.27
N GLY A 197 1.28 8.67 -17.23
CA GLY A 197 2.67 8.22 -17.32
C GLY A 197 3.67 9.13 -16.60
N GLN A 198 3.17 10.11 -15.83
CA GLN A 198 3.99 11.05 -15.08
C GLN A 198 4.92 10.33 -14.10
N PHE A 199 6.21 10.64 -14.13
CA PHE A 199 7.24 9.98 -13.32
C PHE A 199 7.99 10.94 -12.37
N GLU A 200 7.63 12.21 -12.42
CA GLU A 200 8.20 13.32 -11.66
C GLU A 200 7.12 14.37 -11.36
N PRO A 201 7.35 15.34 -10.45
CA PRO A 201 6.41 16.41 -10.20
C PRO A 201 6.07 17.20 -11.47
N SER A 202 4.82 17.65 -11.62
CA SER A 202 4.43 18.49 -12.77
C SER A 202 5.01 19.90 -12.71
N SER A 203 5.46 20.34 -11.54
CA SER A 203 6.20 21.59 -11.33
C SER A 203 6.99 21.51 -10.03
N GLU A 204 7.96 22.43 -9.86
CA GLU A 204 8.75 22.54 -8.63
C GLU A 204 7.90 22.81 -7.37
N ASN A 205 6.63 23.22 -7.53
CA ASN A 205 5.72 23.44 -6.41
C ASN A 205 5.21 22.14 -5.76
N PHE A 206 5.40 20.98 -6.38
CA PHE A 206 4.89 19.71 -5.89
C PHE A 206 6.01 18.76 -5.49
N ASP A 207 5.74 17.91 -4.50
CA ASP A 207 6.74 16.99 -3.93
C ASP A 207 6.33 15.52 -4.14
N SER A 208 5.03 15.23 -4.13
CA SER A 208 4.47 13.88 -4.27
C SER A 208 3.15 13.89 -5.04
N GLY A 209 2.63 12.71 -5.37
CA GLY A 209 1.34 12.55 -6.03
C GLY A 209 0.28 11.88 -5.14
N ILE A 210 -0.99 12.22 -5.37
CA ILE A 210 -2.17 11.56 -4.79
C ILE A 210 -3.20 11.25 -5.88
N ASP A 211 -4.05 10.25 -5.64
CA ASP A 211 -5.12 9.89 -6.58
C ASP A 211 -6.39 10.74 -6.41
N ASN A 212 -6.65 11.23 -5.20
CA ASN A 212 -7.83 12.05 -4.88
C ASN A 212 -7.49 13.09 -3.79
N PRO A 213 -7.84 14.38 -3.97
CA PRO A 213 -7.49 15.43 -3.02
C PRO A 213 -8.33 15.45 -1.73
N LEU A 214 -9.53 14.86 -1.73
CA LEU A 214 -10.43 14.85 -0.56
C LEU A 214 -10.22 13.61 0.30
N ALA A 215 -10.07 12.45 -0.34
CA ALA A 215 -9.88 11.17 0.33
C ALA A 215 -8.85 10.35 -0.45
N PRO A 216 -7.54 10.63 -0.26
CA PRO A 216 -6.48 9.89 -0.91
C PRO A 216 -6.59 8.40 -0.57
N LYS A 217 -6.39 7.55 -1.57
CA LYS A 217 -6.22 6.09 -1.38
C LYS A 217 -4.85 5.62 -1.82
N LYS A 218 -4.10 6.46 -2.53
CA LYS A 218 -2.74 6.17 -2.96
C LYS A 218 -1.87 7.41 -2.82
N TYR A 219 -0.71 7.22 -2.21
CA TYR A 219 0.41 8.13 -2.28
C TYR A 219 1.38 7.64 -3.35
N ILE A 220 1.90 8.56 -4.15
CA ILE A 220 2.85 8.29 -5.23
C ILE A 220 4.10 9.07 -4.91
N ILE A 221 5.17 8.35 -4.58
CA ILE A 221 6.49 8.96 -4.41
C ILE A 221 7.27 8.72 -5.70
N TRP A 222 7.70 9.81 -6.31
CA TRP A 222 8.43 9.78 -7.57
C TRP A 222 9.73 8.99 -7.45
N ARG A 223 10.17 8.39 -8.56
CA ARG A 223 11.35 7.52 -8.56
C ARG A 223 12.61 8.22 -8.06
N ALA A 224 12.76 9.50 -8.38
CA ALA A 224 13.87 10.33 -7.92
C ALA A 224 13.90 10.51 -6.39
N TYR A 225 12.75 10.34 -5.72
CA TYR A 225 12.56 10.65 -4.31
C TYR A 225 12.32 9.41 -3.43
N MET A 226 12.29 8.20 -4.02
CA MET A 226 11.92 6.97 -3.29
C MET A 226 12.81 6.64 -2.09
N ASN A 227 14.09 7.06 -2.10
CA ASN A 227 15.03 6.80 -1.00
C ASN A 227 15.28 8.01 -0.09
N SER A 228 14.76 9.18 -0.44
CA SER A 228 14.84 10.40 0.39
C SER A 228 13.53 10.67 1.12
N HIS A 229 12.40 10.33 0.51
CA HIS A 229 11.05 10.68 1.00
C HIS A 229 10.31 9.50 1.64
N ILE A 230 10.90 8.30 1.66
CA ILE A 230 10.31 7.12 2.29
C ILE A 230 11.32 6.55 3.28
N PHE A 231 10.89 6.38 4.52
CA PHE A 231 11.65 5.69 5.55
C PHE A 231 10.91 4.42 6.01
N PRO A 232 11.45 3.22 5.71
CA PRO A 232 10.93 1.94 6.20
C PRO A 232 11.00 1.85 7.73
N ASN A 233 9.85 1.86 8.42
CA ASN A 233 9.82 1.99 9.89
C ASN A 233 9.41 0.71 10.61
N TYR A 234 8.35 0.02 10.15
CA TYR A 234 7.90 -1.25 10.73
C TYR A 234 7.56 -2.28 9.66
N ILE A 235 7.67 -3.56 9.99
CA ILE A 235 7.09 -4.64 9.20
C ILE A 235 6.03 -5.35 10.04
N ILE A 236 4.82 -5.47 9.48
CA ILE A 236 3.74 -6.27 10.06
C ILE A 236 3.62 -7.58 9.31
N SER A 237 3.61 -8.68 10.07
CA SER A 237 3.41 -10.04 9.59
C SER A 237 2.03 -10.52 10.03
N PHE A 238 1.21 -10.97 9.09
CA PHE A 238 -0.17 -11.33 9.36
C PHE A 238 -0.64 -12.52 8.52
N ARG A 239 -1.66 -13.21 9.01
CA ARG A 239 -2.42 -14.20 8.25
C ARG A 239 -3.75 -13.60 7.83
N THR A 240 -4.21 -14.04 6.66
CA THR A 240 -5.53 -13.67 6.14
C THR A 240 -6.39 -14.92 6.03
N PRO A 241 -7.72 -14.80 6.19
CA PRO A 241 -8.62 -15.94 6.07
C PRO A 241 -8.54 -16.54 4.67
N LYS A 242 -8.77 -17.85 4.51
CA LYS A 242 -8.65 -18.55 3.22
C LYS A 242 -9.56 -17.98 2.10
N ASN A 243 -10.62 -17.24 2.47
CA ASN A 243 -11.51 -16.54 1.53
C ASN A 243 -11.00 -15.17 1.08
N TYR A 244 -9.81 -14.75 1.52
CA TYR A 244 -9.14 -13.51 1.12
C TYR A 244 -9.05 -13.33 -0.41
N TYR A 245 -8.92 -14.44 -1.13
CA TYR A 245 -8.90 -14.47 -2.59
C TYR A 245 -10.25 -14.17 -3.27
N CYS A 246 -11.32 -13.85 -2.54
CA CYS A 246 -12.56 -13.37 -3.17
C CYS A 246 -12.40 -11.94 -3.71
N VAL A 247 -11.38 -11.20 -3.26
CA VAL A 247 -11.10 -9.81 -3.71
C VAL A 247 -10.03 -9.74 -4.81
N LYS A 248 -9.07 -10.67 -4.83
CA LYS A 248 -8.15 -10.88 -5.97
C LYS A 248 -8.79 -11.86 -6.95
N PRO A 249 -9.23 -11.46 -8.16
CA PRO A 249 -9.72 -12.44 -9.12
C PRO A 249 -8.59 -13.43 -9.43
N LYS A 250 -8.76 -14.70 -9.06
CA LYS A 250 -7.87 -15.84 -9.38
C LYS A 250 -7.75 -16.13 -10.89
N SER A 251 -8.25 -15.24 -11.74
CA SER A 251 -8.24 -15.34 -13.20
C SER A 251 -7.33 -14.25 -13.73
N PRO A 252 -6.49 -14.50 -14.75
CA PRO A 252 -5.78 -13.41 -15.41
C PRO A 252 -6.80 -12.35 -15.83
N SER A 253 -6.61 -11.13 -15.35
CA SER A 253 -7.55 -10.03 -15.55
C SER A 253 -7.45 -9.60 -17.02
N MET A 254 -8.49 -9.90 -17.79
CA MET A 254 -8.58 -9.40 -19.16
C MET A 254 -8.58 -7.87 -19.14
N LYS A 255 -7.65 -7.23 -19.88
CA LYS A 255 -7.66 -5.77 -20.07
C LYS A 255 -9.01 -5.34 -20.63
N PHE A 256 -9.60 -4.27 -20.09
CA PHE A 256 -10.95 -3.83 -20.48
C PHE A 256 -11.12 -3.58 -22.00
N PRO A 257 -10.14 -3.03 -22.74
CA PRO A 257 -10.22 -2.94 -24.21
C PRO A 257 -10.37 -4.30 -24.91
N MET A 258 -9.73 -5.34 -24.38
CA MET A 258 -9.88 -6.71 -24.88
C MET A 258 -11.30 -7.24 -24.61
N LEU A 259 -11.87 -6.90 -23.45
CA LEU A 259 -13.26 -7.22 -23.12
C LEU A 259 -14.22 -6.54 -24.11
N LEU A 260 -13.98 -5.28 -24.46
CA LEU A 260 -14.78 -4.56 -25.47
C LEU A 260 -14.69 -5.23 -26.84
N ASN A 261 -13.49 -5.67 -27.25
CA ASN A 261 -13.29 -6.36 -28.52
C ASN A 261 -13.97 -7.73 -28.59
N VAL A 262 -14.04 -8.45 -27.46
CA VAL A 262 -14.79 -9.71 -27.43
C VAL A 262 -16.29 -9.42 -27.43
N LEU A 263 -16.75 -8.43 -26.66
CA LEU A 263 -18.15 -8.03 -26.56
C LEU A 263 -18.72 -7.50 -27.89
N SER A 264 -17.91 -6.85 -28.74
CA SER A 264 -18.36 -6.36 -30.05
C SER A 264 -18.83 -7.48 -30.98
N ASN A 265 -18.42 -8.73 -30.75
CA ASN A 265 -18.89 -9.88 -31.52
C ASN A 265 -20.27 -10.39 -31.06
N PHE A 266 -20.76 -9.95 -29.89
CA PHE A 266 -21.99 -10.44 -29.28
C PHE A 266 -23.06 -9.36 -29.08
N LEU A 267 -22.69 -8.09 -29.19
CA LEU A 267 -23.57 -6.96 -28.89
C LEU A 267 -23.81 -6.12 -30.14
N ASP A 268 -25.02 -5.58 -30.25
CA ASP A 268 -25.35 -4.63 -31.31
C ASP A 268 -24.58 -3.31 -31.17
N PRO A 269 -24.41 -2.56 -32.28
CA PRO A 269 -23.67 -1.30 -32.29
C PRO A 269 -24.20 -0.26 -31.29
N SER A 270 -25.48 -0.28 -30.97
CA SER A 270 -26.10 0.70 -30.06
C SER A 270 -25.70 0.46 -28.60
N ARG A 271 -25.71 -0.81 -28.16
CA ARG A 271 -25.20 -1.22 -26.84
C ARG A 271 -23.69 -1.02 -26.75
N MET A 272 -22.95 -1.33 -27.81
CA MET A 272 -21.50 -1.08 -27.85
C MET A 272 -21.16 0.41 -27.72
N LYS A 273 -21.91 1.30 -28.37
CA LYS A 273 -21.73 2.75 -28.23
C LYS A 273 -21.95 3.22 -26.80
N LEU A 274 -22.94 2.65 -26.12
CA LEU A 274 -23.26 2.98 -24.72
C LEU A 274 -22.16 2.48 -23.75
N ILE A 275 -21.64 1.28 -23.99
CA ILE A 275 -20.50 0.73 -23.24
C ILE A 275 -19.26 1.61 -23.40
N SER A 276 -18.94 2.02 -24.63
CA SER A 276 -17.82 2.92 -24.91
C SER A 276 -17.98 4.27 -24.20
N ARG A 277 -19.21 4.79 -24.11
CA ARG A 277 -19.52 6.00 -23.32
C ARG A 277 -19.25 5.79 -21.83
N TYR A 278 -19.72 4.70 -21.24
CA TYR A 278 -19.45 4.40 -19.83
C TYR A 278 -17.96 4.22 -19.55
N TYR A 279 -17.22 3.62 -20.47
CA TYR A 279 -15.77 3.49 -20.34
C TYR A 279 -15.06 4.85 -20.42
N LYS A 280 -15.50 5.73 -21.32
CA LYS A 280 -15.02 7.11 -21.39
C LYS A 280 -15.31 7.87 -20.10
N ASP A 281 -16.54 7.79 -19.58
CA ASP A 281 -16.92 8.40 -18.31
C ASP A 281 -16.06 7.88 -17.15
N PHE A 282 -15.70 6.59 -17.15
CA PHE A 282 -14.79 6.00 -16.15
C PHE A 282 -13.36 6.53 -16.28
N ARG A 283 -12.84 6.64 -17.52
CA ARG A 283 -11.51 7.21 -17.79
C ARG A 283 -11.40 8.69 -17.43
N GLU A 284 -12.51 9.43 -17.53
CA GLU A 284 -12.62 10.84 -17.15
C GLU A 284 -13.01 11.04 -15.68
N ASN A 285 -13.00 9.98 -14.85
CA ASN A 285 -13.34 9.99 -13.42
C ASN A 285 -14.77 10.47 -13.09
N LYS A 286 -15.69 10.48 -14.06
CA LYS A 286 -17.11 10.82 -13.87
C LYS A 286 -17.88 9.70 -13.17
N ILE A 287 -17.42 8.46 -13.32
CA ILE A 287 -17.96 7.29 -12.63
C ILE A 287 -16.83 6.42 -12.06
N ASN A 288 -17.10 5.76 -10.94
CA ASN A 288 -16.14 4.84 -10.33
C ASN A 288 -16.27 3.40 -10.89
N ARG A 289 -15.33 2.53 -10.52
CA ARG A 289 -15.27 1.13 -11.02
C ARG A 289 -16.55 0.35 -10.72
N SER A 290 -17.15 0.50 -9.54
CA SER A 290 -18.36 -0.24 -9.18
C SER A 290 -19.58 0.24 -9.98
N GLN A 291 -19.68 1.53 -10.24
CA GLN A 291 -20.70 2.11 -11.12
C GLN A 291 -20.55 1.62 -12.58
N LEU A 292 -19.33 1.57 -13.11
CA LEU A 292 -19.06 1.00 -14.43
C LEU A 292 -19.50 -0.47 -14.50
N ILE A 293 -19.09 -1.29 -13.53
CA ILE A 293 -19.45 -2.71 -13.46
C ILE A 293 -20.97 -2.89 -13.37
N ARG A 294 -21.65 -2.10 -12.53
CA ARG A 294 -23.11 -2.17 -12.39
C ARG A 294 -23.82 -1.85 -13.70
N ARG A 295 -23.40 -0.78 -14.38
CA ARG A 295 -23.97 -0.38 -15.69
C ARG A 295 -23.72 -1.44 -16.76
N LEU A 296 -22.53 -2.04 -16.78
CA LEU A 296 -22.22 -3.15 -17.69
C LEU A 296 -23.10 -4.38 -17.43
N ARG A 297 -23.27 -4.78 -16.16
CA ARG A 297 -24.13 -5.92 -15.80
C ARG A 297 -25.58 -5.67 -16.19
N GLN A 298 -26.10 -4.47 -15.97
CA GLN A 298 -27.45 -4.08 -16.37
C GLN A 298 -27.62 -4.12 -17.90
N LEU A 299 -26.62 -3.64 -18.64
CA LEU A 299 -26.71 -3.52 -20.08
C LEU A 299 -26.46 -4.83 -20.82
N ILE A 300 -25.58 -5.70 -20.31
CA ILE A 300 -25.10 -6.91 -20.98
C ILE A 300 -25.78 -8.18 -20.40
N GLY A 301 -26.05 -8.18 -19.10
CA GLY A 301 -26.51 -9.33 -18.34
C GLY A 301 -25.34 -10.21 -17.86
N ASP A 302 -25.45 -10.71 -16.62
CA ASP A 302 -24.40 -11.51 -15.98
C ASP A 302 -24.09 -12.81 -16.73
N LYS A 303 -25.10 -13.45 -17.33
CA LYS A 303 -24.94 -14.69 -18.11
C LYS A 303 -23.97 -14.51 -19.28
N LEU A 304 -24.14 -13.47 -20.08
CA LEU A 304 -23.29 -13.21 -21.24
C LEU A 304 -21.89 -12.76 -20.81
N LEU A 305 -21.79 -11.96 -19.74
CA LEU A 305 -20.51 -11.54 -19.18
C LEU A 305 -19.66 -12.74 -18.73
N ILE A 306 -20.28 -13.70 -18.03
CA ILE A 306 -19.63 -14.94 -17.59
C ILE A 306 -19.19 -15.78 -18.78
N SER A 307 -20.04 -15.93 -19.81
CA SER A 307 -19.72 -16.69 -21.02
C SER A 307 -18.52 -16.11 -21.77
N VAL A 308 -18.47 -14.78 -21.92
CA VAL A 308 -17.35 -14.07 -22.57
C VAL A 308 -16.04 -14.27 -21.79
N ILE A 309 -16.09 -14.17 -20.46
CA ILE A 309 -14.93 -14.38 -19.60
C ILE A 309 -14.45 -15.85 -19.67
N LYS A 310 -15.37 -16.82 -19.69
CA LYS A 310 -15.04 -18.25 -19.86
C LYS A 310 -14.42 -18.54 -21.23
N MET A 311 -14.96 -17.96 -22.30
CA MET A 311 -14.48 -18.17 -23.66
C MET A 311 -13.03 -17.67 -23.83
N TRP A 312 -12.67 -16.58 -23.15
CA TRP A 312 -11.30 -16.10 -23.15
C TRP A 312 -10.32 -17.01 -22.40
N LYS A 313 -10.75 -17.65 -21.30
CA LYS A 313 -9.91 -18.60 -20.54
C LYS A 313 -9.49 -19.83 -21.34
N HIS A 314 -10.19 -20.17 -22.43
CA HIS A 314 -9.85 -21.29 -23.30
C HIS A 314 -9.01 -20.89 -24.52
N LYS A 315 -8.80 -19.58 -24.76
CA LYS A 315 -7.99 -19.05 -25.87
C LYS A 315 -6.58 -18.64 -25.45
N VAL A 316 -6.29 -18.68 -24.15
CA VAL A 316 -4.97 -18.39 -23.55
C VAL A 316 -4.43 -19.68 -22.98
#